data_AF-X0VMC4-F1
#
_entry.id   AF-X0VMC4-F1
#
_cell.length_a   1.000
_cell.length_b   1.000
_cell.length_c   1.000
_cell.angle_alpha   90.00
_cell.angle_beta   90.00
_cell.angle_gamma   90.00
#
_symmetry.space_group_name_H-M   'P 1'
#
loop_
_entity.id
_entity.type
_entity.pdbx_description
1 polymer ?
#
loop_
_entity_poly.entity_id
_entity_poly.type
_entity_poly.pdbx_seq_one_letter_code
_entity_poly.pdbx_strand_id
1 'polypeptide(L)'
;MQDTIARLKNMEELAENVYKEAAEAFKDDADFHAFLSLLSEQEAQHVEFMADLAERMATLDSRAEEAILLTQETQDRLEAPVRAARERIATGRLSKKELIEDIVATESSEWNHIFVYVVNTAQQNL
;
A
#
# COMPACT_ATOMS: atom_id res chain seq x y z
N MET A 1 6.22 -15.60 -6.65
CA MET A 1 6.19 -14.17 -7.02
C MET A 1 4.77 -13.63 -7.07
N GLN A 2 3.85 -14.36 -7.72
CA GLN A 2 2.43 -13.96 -7.82
C GLN A 2 1.77 -13.68 -6.46
N ASP A 3 1.98 -14.56 -5.47
CA ASP A 3 1.44 -14.36 -4.12
C ASP A 3 2.00 -13.10 -3.45
N THR A 4 3.29 -12.82 -3.65
CA THR A 4 3.93 -11.60 -3.13
C THR A 4 3.36 -10.34 -3.80
N ILE A 5 3.20 -10.34 -5.13
CA ILE A 5 2.58 -9.23 -5.87
C ILE A 5 1.13 -9.01 -5.40
N ALA A 6 0.36 -10.09 -5.23
CA ALA A 6 -1.01 -10.01 -4.74
C ALA A 6 -1.08 -9.42 -3.32
N ARG A 7 -0.15 -9.82 -2.44
CA ARG A 7 -0.05 -9.24 -1.09
C ARG A 7 0.31 -7.75 -1.16
N LEU A 8 1.33 -7.37 -1.95
CA LEU A 8 1.73 -5.97 -2.17
C LEU A 8 0.53 -5.13 -2.61
N LYS A 9 -0.15 -5.56 -3.66
CA LYS A 9 -1.35 -4.90 -4.18
C LYS A 9 -2.42 -4.69 -3.10
N ASN A 10 -2.71 -5.69 -2.27
CA ASN A 10 -3.72 -5.57 -1.21
C ASN A 10 -3.37 -4.50 -0.18
N MET A 11 -2.08 -4.31 0.11
CA MET A 11 -1.64 -3.27 1.04
C MET A 11 -1.77 -1.88 0.42
N GLU A 12 -1.41 -1.71 -0.87
CA GLU A 12 -1.62 -0.45 -1.59
C GLU A 12 -3.11 -0.09 -1.65
N GLU A 13 -3.99 -1.08 -1.92
CA GLU A 13 -5.44 -0.87 -1.87
C GLU A 13 -5.92 -0.46 -0.47
N LEU A 14 -5.31 -1.02 0.58
CA LEU A 14 -5.65 -0.67 1.95
C LEU A 14 -5.25 0.78 2.27
N ALA A 15 -4.04 1.19 1.87
CA ALA A 15 -3.55 2.56 2.03
C ALA A 15 -4.39 3.56 1.21
N GLU A 16 -4.66 3.26 -0.06
CA GLU A 16 -5.53 4.04 -0.94
C GLU A 16 -6.87 4.35 -0.26
N ASN A 17 -7.53 3.31 0.25
CA ASN A 17 -8.84 3.43 0.90
C ASN A 17 -8.76 4.25 2.19
N VAL A 18 -7.71 4.07 2.99
CA VAL A 18 -7.51 4.86 4.22
C VAL A 18 -7.33 6.33 3.89
N TYR A 19 -6.52 6.67 2.90
CA TYR A 19 -6.27 8.05 2.51
C TYR A 19 -7.52 8.71 1.90
N LYS A 20 -8.29 7.95 1.12
CA LYS A 20 -9.58 8.39 0.58
C LYS A 20 -10.61 8.66 1.68
N GLU A 21 -10.79 7.72 2.61
CA GLU A 21 -11.69 7.86 3.76
C GLU A 21 -11.26 9.04 4.66
N ALA A 22 -9.94 9.23 4.85
CA ALA A 22 -9.39 10.35 5.59
C ALA A 22 -9.64 11.69 4.88
N ALA A 23 -9.46 11.76 3.56
CA ALA A 23 -9.70 12.98 2.78
C ALA A 23 -11.14 13.47 2.99
N GLU A 24 -12.13 12.56 2.97
CA GLU A 24 -13.53 12.90 3.25
C GLU A 24 -13.76 13.37 4.69
N ALA A 25 -13.07 12.74 5.67
CA ALA A 25 -13.16 13.13 7.07
C ALA A 25 -12.59 14.54 7.34
N PHE A 26 -11.61 14.98 6.55
CA PHE A 26 -10.95 16.27 6.67
C PHE A 26 -11.34 17.27 5.57
N LYS A 27 -12.51 17.12 4.92
CA LYS A 27 -12.97 17.98 3.82
C LYS A 27 -13.03 19.49 4.13
N ASP A 28 -13.15 19.86 5.40
CA ASP A 28 -13.20 21.26 5.85
C ASP A 28 -11.80 21.89 5.97
N ASP A 29 -10.73 21.09 5.92
CA ASP A 29 -9.32 21.52 5.82
C ASP A 29 -8.85 21.27 4.38
N ALA A 30 -9.04 22.28 3.51
CA ALA A 30 -8.83 22.14 2.07
C ALA A 30 -7.41 21.67 1.68
N ASP A 31 -6.38 22.18 2.37
CA ASP A 31 -4.99 21.81 2.10
C ASP A 31 -4.74 20.34 2.46
N PHE A 32 -5.27 19.90 3.61
CA PHE A 32 -5.08 18.53 4.06
C PHE A 32 -5.93 17.52 3.28
N HIS A 33 -7.15 17.90 2.92
CA HIS A 33 -7.98 17.14 2.00
C HIS A 33 -7.25 16.90 0.67
N ALA A 34 -6.73 17.96 0.04
CA ALA A 34 -5.99 17.85 -1.21
C ALA A 34 -4.74 16.97 -1.09
N PHE A 35 -4.00 17.09 0.02
CA PHE A 35 -2.87 16.22 0.31
C PHE A 35 -3.26 14.74 0.41
N LEU A 36 -4.32 14.42 1.15
CA LEU A 36 -4.80 13.04 1.33
C LEU A 36 -5.37 12.46 0.03
N SER A 37 -6.09 13.28 -0.75
CA SER A 37 -6.57 12.88 -2.08
C SER A 37 -5.41 12.55 -3.01
N LEU A 38 -4.34 13.35 -3.00
CA LEU A 38 -3.16 13.08 -3.80
C LEU A 38 -2.47 11.77 -3.38
N LEU A 39 -2.32 11.52 -2.07
CA LEU A 39 -1.78 10.23 -1.60
C LEU A 39 -2.64 9.06 -2.06
N SER A 40 -3.96 9.16 -1.93
CA SER A 40 -4.88 8.12 -2.42
C SER A 40 -4.70 7.88 -3.93
N GLU A 41 -4.56 8.92 -4.74
CA GLU A 41 -4.30 8.78 -6.18
C GLU A 41 -2.95 8.11 -6.48
N GLN A 42 -1.92 8.36 -5.67
CA GLN A 42 -0.62 7.71 -5.81
C GLN A 42 -0.71 6.21 -5.49
N GLU A 43 -1.42 5.83 -4.42
CA GLU A 43 -1.61 4.42 -4.10
C GLU A 43 -2.45 3.68 -5.15
N ALA A 44 -3.46 4.33 -5.72
CA ALA A 44 -4.21 3.76 -6.84
C ALA A 44 -3.30 3.44 -8.05
N GLN A 45 -2.32 4.30 -8.34
CA GLN A 45 -1.33 4.04 -9.39
C GLN A 45 -0.42 2.84 -9.04
N HIS A 46 -0.06 2.67 -7.77
CA HIS A 46 0.69 1.50 -7.30
C HIS A 46 -0.11 0.20 -7.45
N VAL A 47 -1.42 0.23 -7.13
CA VAL A 47 -2.34 -0.90 -7.32
C VAL A 47 -2.43 -1.31 -8.78
N GLU A 48 -2.63 -0.35 -9.68
CA GLU A 48 -2.67 -0.59 -11.13
C GLU A 48 -1.35 -1.17 -11.63
N PHE A 49 -0.22 -0.58 -11.22
CA PHE A 49 1.10 -1.07 -11.58
C PHE A 49 1.34 -2.52 -11.12
N MET A 50 0.93 -2.87 -9.90
CA MET A 50 1.05 -4.24 -9.39
C MET A 50 0.14 -5.22 -10.13
N ALA A 51 -1.05 -4.79 -10.54
CA ALA A 51 -1.95 -5.61 -11.36
C ALA A 51 -1.35 -5.92 -12.74
N ASP A 52 -0.82 -4.89 -13.41
CA ASP A 52 -0.13 -5.03 -14.69
C ASP A 52 1.10 -5.95 -14.57
N LEU A 53 1.85 -5.81 -13.48
CA LEU A 53 3.02 -6.65 -13.21
C LEU A 53 2.63 -8.11 -13.02
N ALA A 54 1.57 -8.38 -12.25
CA ALA A 54 1.04 -9.72 -12.03
C ALA A 54 0.64 -10.39 -13.36
N GLU A 55 -0.08 -9.67 -14.22
CA GLU A 55 -0.51 -10.17 -15.53
C GLU A 55 0.70 -10.54 -16.39
N ARG A 56 1.67 -9.62 -16.53
CA ARG A 56 2.88 -9.86 -17.33
C ARG A 56 3.67 -11.06 -16.82
N MET A 57 3.84 -11.16 -15.51
CA MET A 57 4.54 -12.30 -14.90
C MET A 57 3.80 -13.63 -15.08
N ALA A 58 2.46 -13.61 -15.15
CA ALA A 58 1.68 -14.83 -15.41
C ALA A 58 1.87 -15.34 -16.85
N THR A 59 2.11 -14.44 -17.81
CA THR A 59 2.31 -14.81 -19.22
C THR A 59 3.68 -15.40 -19.53
N LEU A 60 4.68 -15.21 -18.68
CA LEU A 60 6.07 -15.54 -19.00
C LEU A 60 6.52 -16.97 -18.64
N ASP A 61 5.67 -17.81 -18.04
CA ASP A 61 6.06 -19.13 -17.46
C ASP A 61 7.38 -19.07 -16.66
N SER A 62 7.72 -17.89 -16.15
CA SER A 62 8.96 -17.67 -15.44
C SER A 62 8.71 -18.03 -13.99
N ARG A 63 9.25 -19.18 -13.56
CA ARG A 63 9.44 -19.47 -12.14
C ARG A 63 10.60 -18.63 -11.61
N ALA A 64 10.48 -17.31 -11.68
CA ALA A 64 11.42 -16.41 -11.03
C ALA A 64 11.51 -16.85 -9.57
N GLU A 65 12.70 -17.33 -9.16
CA GLU A 65 12.92 -17.80 -7.80
C GLU A 65 12.67 -16.65 -6.85
N GLU A 66 11.69 -16.82 -5.96
CA GLU A 66 11.42 -15.87 -4.90
C GLU A 66 12.55 -15.97 -3.86
N ALA A 67 13.39 -14.93 -3.78
CA ALA A 67 14.40 -14.83 -2.73
C ALA A 67 13.79 -14.39 -1.39
N ILE A 68 12.53 -13.92 -1.41
CA ILE A 68 11.78 -13.48 -0.23
C ILE A 68 10.49 -14.28 -0.12
N LEU A 69 10.17 -14.67 1.11
CA LEU A 69 8.89 -15.27 1.47
C LEU A 69 8.17 -14.31 2.41
N LEU A 70 7.04 -13.77 1.96
CA LEU A 70 6.15 -12.98 2.80
C LEU A 70 5.27 -13.93 3.63
N THR A 71 5.65 -14.13 4.89
CA THR A 71 4.85 -14.92 5.83
C THR A 71 3.57 -14.16 6.21
N GLN A 72 2.53 -14.91 6.61
CA GLN A 72 1.30 -14.29 7.11
C GLN A 72 1.56 -13.36 8.30
N GLU A 73 2.45 -13.76 9.22
CA GLU A 73 2.87 -12.93 10.35
C GLU A 73 3.49 -11.58 9.89
N THR A 74 4.31 -11.61 8.85
CA THR A 74 4.91 -10.39 8.30
C THR A 74 3.84 -9.49 7.70
N GLN A 75 2.88 -10.06 6.96
CA GLN A 75 1.77 -9.30 6.41
C GLN A 75 0.90 -8.69 7.52
N ASP A 76 0.50 -9.47 8.51
CA ASP A 76 -0.36 -9.00 9.61
C ASP A 76 0.31 -7.85 10.37
N ARG A 77 1.62 -7.94 10.62
CA ARG A 77 2.41 -6.88 11.25
C ARG A 77 2.44 -5.60 10.42
N LEU A 78 2.54 -5.72 9.10
CA LEU A 78 2.66 -4.58 8.19
C LEU A 78 1.30 -3.94 7.88
N GLU A 79 0.23 -4.72 7.86
CA GLU A 79 -1.14 -4.20 7.69
C GLU A 79 -1.72 -3.59 8.98
N ALA A 80 -1.26 -4.04 10.15
CA ALA A 80 -1.82 -3.62 11.43
C ALA A 80 -1.88 -2.09 11.64
N PRO A 81 -0.84 -1.29 11.31
CA PRO A 81 -0.90 0.17 11.43
C PRO A 81 -2.00 0.79 10.55
N VAL A 82 -2.13 0.32 9.31
CA VAL A 82 -3.11 0.85 8.34
C VAL A 82 -4.53 0.47 8.76
N ARG A 83 -4.74 -0.76 9.24
CA ARG A 83 -6.02 -1.20 9.81
C ARG A 83 -6.40 -0.37 11.03
N ALA A 84 -5.45 -0.11 11.94
CA ALA A 84 -5.67 0.72 13.11
C ALA A 84 -5.98 2.18 12.74
N ALA A 85 -5.31 2.74 11.72
CA ALA A 85 -5.61 4.07 11.19
C ALA A 85 -7.07 4.13 10.69
N ARG A 86 -7.50 3.13 9.91
CA ARG A 86 -8.87 3.04 9.42
C ARG A 86 -9.93 3.01 10.52
N GLU A 87 -9.72 2.21 11.57
CA GLU A 87 -10.64 2.15 12.72
C GLU A 87 -10.74 3.49 13.46
N ARG A 88 -9.62 4.22 13.58
CA ARG A 88 -9.59 5.55 14.20
C ARG A 88 -10.28 6.61 13.34
N ILE A 89 -10.18 6.53 12.02
CA ILE A 89 -10.95 7.37 11.08
C ILE A 89 -12.45 7.11 11.28
N ALA A 90 -12.86 5.84 11.24
CA ALA A 90 -14.27 5.45 11.33
C ALA A 90 -14.94 5.87 12.65
N THR A 91 -14.16 5.97 13.74
CA THR A 91 -14.67 6.40 15.05
C THR A 91 -14.65 7.92 15.27
N GLY A 92 -14.16 8.70 14.29
CA GLY A 92 -14.08 10.16 14.37
C GLY A 92 -13.13 10.69 15.45
N ARG A 93 -12.21 9.84 15.93
CA ARG A 93 -11.29 10.15 17.03
C ARG A 93 -9.88 10.49 16.57
N LEU A 94 -9.63 10.50 15.26
CA LEU A 94 -8.30 10.71 14.72
C LEU A 94 -7.99 12.21 14.61
N SER A 95 -6.97 12.67 15.32
CA SER A 95 -6.42 14.00 15.08
C SER A 95 -5.58 14.01 13.80
N LYS A 96 -5.44 15.18 13.16
CA LYS A 96 -4.55 15.39 12.01
C LYS A 96 -3.12 14.93 12.29
N LYS A 97 -2.63 15.12 13.52
CA LYS A 97 -1.28 14.70 13.94
C LYS A 97 -1.14 13.18 13.92
N GLU A 98 -2.08 12.46 14.53
CA GLU A 98 -2.05 10.99 14.59
C GLU A 98 -2.14 10.39 13.18
N LEU A 99 -2.98 10.97 12.30
CA LEU A 99 -3.04 10.54 10.90
C LEU A 99 -1.71 10.72 10.18
N ILE A 100 -1.02 11.86 10.38
CA ILE A 100 0.30 12.08 9.77
C ILE A 100 1.33 11.07 10.30
N GLU A 101 1.30 10.75 11.60
CA GLU A 101 2.18 9.73 12.17
C GLU A 101 1.92 8.34 11.55
N ASP A 102 0.65 7.99 11.31
CA ASP A 102 0.25 6.75 10.65
C ASP A 102 0.69 6.71 9.17
N ILE A 103 0.51 7.81 8.44
CA ILE A 103 0.98 7.95 7.05
C ILE A 103 2.49 7.76 7.01
N VAL A 104 3.24 8.47 7.83
CA VAL A 104 4.71 8.35 7.87
C VAL A 104 5.12 6.91 8.18
N ALA A 105 4.47 6.24 9.14
CA ALA A 105 4.77 4.85 9.45
C ALA A 105 4.49 3.89 8.29
N THR A 106 3.43 4.13 7.52
CA THR A 106 3.04 3.33 6.36
C THR A 106 4.02 3.54 5.20
N GLU A 107 4.27 4.80 4.83
CA GLU A 107 5.15 5.20 3.72
C GLU A 107 6.65 4.96 3.98
N SER A 108 7.04 4.77 5.25
CA SER A 108 8.42 4.42 5.62
C SER A 108 8.61 2.94 5.94
N SER A 109 7.58 2.12 5.76
CA SER A 109 7.60 0.72 6.17
C SER A 109 8.50 -0.15 5.29
N GLU A 110 8.89 -1.31 5.84
CA GLU A 110 9.63 -2.35 5.13
C GLU A 110 8.93 -2.85 3.85
N TRP A 111 7.64 -2.55 3.71
CA TRP A 111 6.83 -2.85 2.53
C TRP A 111 7.36 -2.19 1.26
N ASN A 112 7.86 -0.95 1.37
CA ASN A 112 8.42 -0.22 0.22
C ASN A 112 9.72 -0.85 -0.29
N HIS A 113 10.50 -1.48 0.59
CA HIS A 113 11.67 -2.25 0.17
C HIS A 113 11.28 -3.53 -0.58
N ILE A 114 10.20 -4.18 -0.15
CA ILE A 114 9.66 -5.37 -0.83
C ILE A 114 9.08 -5.00 -2.19
N PHE A 115 8.33 -3.90 -2.26
CA PHE A 115 7.83 -3.33 -3.52
C PHE A 115 8.96 -3.15 -4.53
N VAL A 116 10.02 -2.42 -4.15
CA VAL A 116 11.19 -2.18 -5.01
C VAL A 116 11.88 -3.48 -5.42
N TYR A 117 12.03 -4.44 -4.51
CA TYR A 117 12.60 -5.76 -4.84
C TYR A 117 11.77 -6.47 -5.92
N VAL A 118 10.45 -6.48 -5.79
CA VAL A 118 9.55 -7.13 -6.76
C VAL A 118 9.63 -6.45 -8.12
N VAL A 119 9.60 -5.12 -8.16
CA VAL A 119 9.74 -4.37 -9.42
C VAL A 119 11.06 -4.67 -10.11
N ASN A 120 12.18 -4.59 -9.37
CA ASN A 120 13.50 -4.84 -9.92
C ASN A 120 13.66 -6.28 -10.41
N THR A 121 13.13 -7.25 -9.65
CA THR A 121 13.19 -8.66 -10.03
C THR A 121 12.33 -8.91 -11.26
N ALA A 122 11.13 -8.33 -11.33
CA ALA A 122 10.27 -8.48 -12.50
C ALA A 122 10.89 -7.83 -13.75
N GLN A 123 11.48 -6.64 -13.65
CA GLN A 123 12.19 -5.99 -14.76
C GLN A 123 13.37 -6.81 -15.31
N GLN A 124 14.04 -7.61 -14.48
CA GLN A 124 15.12 -8.50 -14.94
C GLN A 124 14.62 -9.75 -15.66
N ASN A 125 13.34 -10.10 -15.49
CA ASN A 125 12.72 -11.31 -16.04
C ASN A 125 11.66 -11.01 -17.13
N LEU A 126 11.35 -9.74 -17.38
CA LEU A 126 10.51 -9.22 -18.48
C LEU A 126 11.36 -8.90 -19.71
#